data_AF-A0A1X7F2A8-F1
#
_entry.id   AF-A0A1X7F2A8-F1
#
_cell.length_a   1.000
_cell.length_b   1.000
_cell.length_c   1.000
_cell.angle_alpha   90.00
_cell.angle_beta   90.00
_cell.angle_gamma   90.00
#
_symmetry.space_group_name_H-M   'P 1'
#
loop_
_entity.id
_entity.type
_entity.pdbx_description
1 polymer ?
#
loop_
_entity_poly.entity_id
_entity_poly.type
_entity_poly.pdbx_seq_one_letter_code
_entity_poly.pdbx_strand_id
1 'polypeptide(L)'
;MINQTSDSAQAPFTAETIPTHFLRRAWMENIGLTNVKLAKRFDLTPARVSSIIRGGECPQKYIDILRKEYEMPEDLLPDRSIEKPGPKPKTK
;
A
#
# COMPACT_ATOMS: atom_id res chain seq x y z
N MET A 1 8.36 31.66 34.93
CA MET A 1 9.09 31.46 33.66
C MET A 1 8.63 30.14 33.05
N ILE A 2 8.48 30.14 31.73
CA ILE A 2 7.65 29.27 30.88
C ILE A 2 8.32 27.95 30.50
N ASN A 3 7.48 26.91 30.40
CA ASN A 3 7.71 25.50 30.02
C ASN A 3 8.95 25.18 29.17
N GLN A 4 9.87 24.38 29.73
CA GLN A 4 10.77 23.53 28.96
C GLN A 4 10.20 22.11 28.95
N THR A 5 9.42 21.79 27.92
CA THR A 5 9.09 20.40 27.58
C THR A 5 10.35 19.78 27.01
N SER A 6 10.83 18.69 27.63
CA SER A 6 12.00 17.94 27.15
C SER A 6 11.75 17.49 25.71
N ASP A 7 12.42 18.19 24.80
CA ASP A 7 12.36 17.96 23.37
C ASP A 7 12.99 16.60 23.06
N SER A 8 12.21 15.78 22.37
CA SER A 8 12.65 14.72 21.48
C SER A 8 13.72 13.77 22.00
N ALA A 9 13.28 12.71 22.69
CA ALA A 9 13.95 11.42 22.59
C ALA A 9 13.79 10.91 21.14
N GLN A 10 14.63 11.41 20.24
CA GLN A 10 14.85 10.77 18.95
C GLN A 10 15.32 9.35 19.23
N ALA A 11 14.48 8.37 18.87
CA ALA A 11 14.86 6.98 18.90
C ALA A 11 16.16 6.79 18.09
N PRO A 12 17.10 5.94 18.55
CA PRO A 12 18.32 5.69 17.82
C PRO A 12 17.98 5.18 16.41
N PHE A 13 18.52 5.85 15.39
CA PHE A 13 18.48 5.40 13.99
C PHE A 13 19.35 4.15 13.87
N THR A 14 18.82 3.02 14.35
CA THR A 14 19.28 1.69 13.91
C THR A 14 19.07 1.65 12.40
N ALA A 15 19.97 1.06 11.62
CA ALA A 15 19.87 0.98 10.16
C ALA A 15 18.46 0.53 9.71
N GLU A 16 17.58 1.51 9.51
CA GLU A 16 16.15 1.33 9.34
C GLU A 16 15.95 1.05 7.86
N THR A 17 15.79 -0.23 7.54
CA THR A 17 15.32 -0.66 6.22
C THR A 17 14.08 0.17 5.87
N ILE A 18 14.16 0.95 4.77
CA ILE A 18 13.06 1.80 4.31
C ILE A 18 11.82 0.91 4.18
N PRO A 19 10.70 1.22 4.87
CA PRO A 19 9.51 0.40 4.77
C PRO A 19 9.03 0.29 3.32
N THR A 20 8.67 -0.90 2.87
CA THR A 20 8.32 -1.21 1.46
C THR A 20 7.22 -0.30 0.90
N HIS A 21 6.28 0.16 1.73
CA HIS A 21 5.23 1.07 1.27
C HIS A 21 5.77 2.43 0.82
N PHE A 22 6.87 2.94 1.40
CA PHE A 22 7.55 4.13 0.89
C PHE A 22 8.21 3.85 -0.45
N LEU A 23 8.82 2.67 -0.62
CA LEU A 23 9.42 2.26 -1.90
C LEU A 23 8.36 2.16 -3.01
N ARG A 24 7.20 1.57 -2.72
CA ARG A 24 6.06 1.53 -3.64
C ARG A 24 5.60 2.93 -4.04
N ARG A 25 5.51 3.85 -3.07
CA ARG A 25 5.13 5.25 -3.33
C ARG A 25 6.14 5.97 -4.22
N ALA A 26 7.42 5.88 -3.88
CA ALA A 26 8.49 6.49 -4.66
C ALA A 26 8.52 5.95 -6.09
N TRP A 27 8.35 4.64 -6.26
CA TRP A 27 8.26 4.02 -7.58
C TRP A 27 7.05 4.54 -8.38
N MET A 28 5.87 4.60 -7.75
CA MET A 28 4.66 5.13 -8.39
C MET A 28 4.84 6.59 -8.84
N GLU A 29 5.46 7.42 -8.02
CA GLU A 29 5.76 8.82 -8.35
C GLU A 29 6.73 8.91 -9.53
N ASN A 30 7.78 8.09 -9.55
CA ASN A 30 8.78 8.06 -10.62
C ASN A 30 8.17 7.73 -12.00
N ILE A 31 7.17 6.84 -12.05
CA ILE A 31 6.49 6.48 -13.31
C ILE A 31 5.22 7.33 -13.59
N GLY A 32 4.95 8.34 -12.77
CA GLY A 32 3.76 9.20 -12.92
C GLY A 32 2.42 8.49 -12.65
N LEU A 33 2.43 7.42 -11.84
CA LEU A 33 1.25 6.66 -11.47
C LEU A 33 0.63 7.22 -10.18
N THR A 34 -0.58 7.76 -10.30
CA THR A 34 -1.30 8.32 -9.13
C THR A 34 -2.32 7.34 -8.57
N ASN A 35 -2.65 7.49 -7.29
CA ASN A 35 -3.77 6.75 -6.68
C ASN A 35 -5.09 6.95 -7.42
N VAL A 36 -5.31 8.13 -8.02
CA VAL A 36 -6.52 8.44 -8.79
C VAL A 36 -6.56 7.63 -10.09
N LYS A 37 -5.41 7.47 -10.77
CA LYS A 37 -5.31 6.67 -11.99
C LYS A 37 -5.56 5.18 -11.69
N LEU A 38 -4.93 4.66 -10.64
CA LEU A 38 -5.17 3.28 -10.18
C LEU A 38 -6.61 3.06 -9.71
N ALA A 39 -7.21 4.03 -9.01
CA ALA A 39 -8.59 3.96 -8.56
C ALA A 39 -9.55 3.74 -9.73
N LYS A 40 -9.38 4.52 -10.82
CA LYS A 40 -10.15 4.33 -12.06
C LYS A 40 -9.91 2.96 -12.68
N ARG A 41 -8.65 2.48 -12.68
CA ARG A 41 -8.29 1.19 -13.29
C ARG A 41 -8.85 -0.01 -12.51
N PHE A 42 -8.86 0.08 -11.18
CA PHE A 42 -9.30 -0.97 -10.27
C PHE A 42 -10.80 -0.94 -9.98
N ASP A 43 -11.51 0.11 -10.41
CA ASP A 43 -12.87 0.41 -10.00
C ASP A 43 -13.02 0.49 -8.47
N LEU A 44 -12.11 1.24 -7.84
CA LEU A 44 -12.04 1.45 -6.40
C LEU A 44 -11.93 2.93 -6.07
N THR A 45 -12.12 3.30 -4.79
CA THR A 45 -11.84 4.66 -4.33
C THR A 45 -10.33 4.91 -4.19
N PRO A 46 -9.85 6.15 -4.38
CA PRO A 46 -8.44 6.50 -4.14
C PRO A 46 -7.96 6.18 -2.72
N ALA A 47 -8.86 6.28 -1.73
CA ALA A 47 -8.58 5.90 -0.35
C ALA A 47 -8.28 4.41 -0.22
N ARG A 48 -9.07 3.55 -0.91
CA ARG A 48 -8.84 2.10 -0.89
C ARG A 48 -7.52 1.73 -1.56
N VAL A 49 -7.17 2.39 -2.67
CA VAL A 49 -5.85 2.21 -3.31
C VAL A 49 -4.74 2.61 -2.35
N SER A 50 -4.87 3.74 -1.64
CA SER A 50 -3.90 4.17 -0.62
C SER A 50 -3.71 3.09 0.46
N SER A 51 -4.81 2.49 0.94
CA SER A 51 -4.74 1.38 1.90
C SER A 51 -4.05 0.15 1.34
N ILE A 52 -4.25 -0.19 0.06
CA ILE A 52 -3.58 -1.33 -0.60
C ILE A 52 -2.07 -1.08 -0.69
N ILE A 53 -1.66 0.09 -1.19
CA ILE A 53 -0.23 0.42 -1.36
C ILE A 53 0.48 0.47 0.00
N ARG A 54 -0.18 1.00 1.03
CA ARG A 54 0.33 1.05 2.40
C ARG A 54 0.36 -0.31 3.08
N GLY A 55 -0.75 -1.04 3.00
CA GLY A 55 -0.93 -2.33 3.67
C GLY A 55 -0.17 -3.47 2.99
N GLY A 56 0.15 -3.32 1.70
CA GLY A 56 0.91 -4.33 0.96
C GLY A 56 0.12 -5.59 0.66
N GLU A 57 -1.22 -5.55 0.71
CA GLU A 57 -2.06 -6.72 0.42
C GLU A 57 -3.23 -6.34 -0.51
N CYS A 58 -3.47 -7.16 -1.55
CA CYS A 58 -4.66 -7.01 -2.38
C CYS A 58 -5.05 -8.31 -3.14
N PRO A 59 -6.27 -8.38 -3.70
CA PRO A 59 -6.67 -9.48 -4.58
C PRO A 59 -5.73 -9.67 -5.78
N GLN A 60 -5.54 -10.94 -6.19
CA GLN A 60 -4.62 -11.31 -7.28
C GLN A 60 -4.85 -10.51 -8.57
N LYS A 61 -6.12 -10.21 -8.90
CA LYS A 61 -6.46 -9.41 -10.09
C LYS A 61 -5.76 -8.05 -10.13
N TYR A 62 -5.55 -7.40 -8.98
CA TYR A 62 -4.90 -6.09 -8.93
C TYR A 62 -3.37 -6.23 -8.97
N ILE A 63 -2.82 -7.29 -8.38
CA ILE A 63 -1.40 -7.65 -8.50
C ILE A 63 -1.06 -7.88 -9.97
N ASP A 64 -1.90 -8.62 -10.69
CA ASP A 64 -1.69 -8.91 -12.11
C ASP A 64 -1.75 -7.63 -12.96
N ILE A 65 -2.63 -6.68 -12.64
CA ILE A 65 -2.65 -5.38 -13.31
C ILE A 65 -1.37 -4.59 -13.02
N LEU A 66 -0.94 -4.51 -11.75
CA LEU A 66 0.30 -3.82 -11.37
C LEU A 66 1.53 -4.43 -12.05
N ARG A 67 1.59 -5.76 -12.13
CA ARG A 67 2.66 -6.50 -12.79
C ARG A 67 2.65 -6.32 -14.31
N LYS A 68 1.50 -6.58 -14.97
CA LYS A 68 1.44 -6.69 -16.43
C LYS A 68 1.28 -5.35 -17.15
N GLU A 69 0.55 -4.41 -16.56
CA GLU A 69 0.24 -3.13 -17.22
C GLU A 69 1.15 -2.00 -16.77
N TYR A 70 1.62 -2.04 -15.52
CA TYR A 70 2.46 -1.00 -14.94
C TYR A 70 3.89 -1.48 -14.66
N GLU A 71 4.21 -2.75 -14.91
CA GLU A 71 5.55 -3.34 -14.76
C GLU A 71 6.15 -3.11 -13.36
N MET A 72 5.29 -3.16 -12.33
CA MET A 72 5.74 -3.02 -10.95
C MET A 72 6.71 -4.17 -10.59
N PRO A 73 7.91 -3.86 -10.05
CA PRO A 73 8.88 -4.86 -9.62
C PRO A 73 8.31 -5.87 -8.62
N GLU A 74 8.72 -7.13 -8.72
CA GLU A 74 8.20 -8.23 -7.89
C GLU A 74 8.42 -8.01 -6.40
N ASP A 75 9.52 -7.37 -6.01
CA ASP A 75 9.84 -7.00 -4.62
C ASP A 75 8.95 -5.88 -4.07
N LEU A 76 8.32 -5.11 -4.96
CA LEU A 76 7.39 -4.03 -4.62
C LEU A 76 5.93 -4.43 -4.81
N LEU A 77 5.63 -5.57 -5.43
CA LEU A 77 4.25 -6.02 -5.57
C LEU A 77 3.60 -6.23 -4.18
N PRO A 78 2.29 -5.92 -4.04
CA PRO A 78 1.54 -6.34 -2.88
C PRO A 78 1.39 -7.86 -2.83
N ASP A 79 1.29 -8.41 -1.63
CA ASP A 79 0.96 -9.80 -1.40
C ASP A 79 -0.52 -10.08 -1.69
N ARG A 80 -0.82 -11.33 -2.03
CA ARG A 80 -2.19 -11.76 -2.24
C ARG A 80 -2.95 -11.75 -0.91
N SER A 81 -3.97 -10.90 -0.81
CA SER A 81 -4.88 -10.93 0.33
C SER A 81 -5.67 -12.26 0.35
N ILE A 82 -5.81 -12.88 1.52
CA ILE A 82 -6.71 -14.02 1.71
C ILE A 82 -8.15 -13.54 1.47
N GLU A 83 -8.75 -13.96 0.36
CA GLU A 83 -10.18 -13.73 0.12
C GLU A 83 -10.96 -14.47 1.20
N LYS A 84 -11.47 -13.74 2.20
CA LYS A 84 -12.39 -14.32 3.17
C LYS A 84 -13.61 -14.78 2.39
N PRO A 85 -14.02 -16.06 2.52
CA PRO A 85 -15.25 -16.52 1.90
C PRO A 85 -16.38 -15.60 2.37
N GLY A 86 -17.16 -15.11 1.41
CA GLY A 86 -18.33 -14.29 1.72
C GLY A 86 -19.26 -15.01 2.70
N PRO A 87 -20.15 -14.29 3.40
CA PRO A 87 -21.09 -14.89 4.33
C PRO A 87 -21.84 -16.03 3.60
N LYS A 88 -21.65 -17.27 4.07
CA LYS A 88 -22.39 -18.41 3.55
C LYS A 88 -23.88 -18.13 3.82
N PRO A 89 -24.78 -18.22 2.84
CA PRO A 89 -26.20 -18.14 3.11
C PRO A 89 -26.54 -19.20 4.17
N LYS A 90 -27.28 -18.81 5.21
CA LYS A 90 -27.82 -19.76 6.18
C LYS A 90 -28.72 -20.71 5.39
N THR A 91 -28.30 -21.95 5.21
CA THR A 91 -29.15 -23.02 4.70
C THR A 91 -30.37 -23.10 5.62
N LYS A 92 -31.58 -22.99 5.06
CA LYS A 92 -32.84 -23.17 5.80
C LYS A 92 -33.02 -24.63 6.17
#